data_AF-A0A8A1MP68-F1
#
_entry.id   AF-A0A8A1MP68-F1
#
_cell.length_a   1.000
_cell.length_b   1.000
_cell.length_c   1.000
_cell.angle_alpha   90.00
_cell.angle_beta   90.00
_cell.angle_gamma   90.00
#
_symmetry.space_group_name_H-M   'P 1'
#
loop_
_entity.id
_entity.type
_entity.pdbx_description
1 polymer ?
#
loop_
_entity_poly.entity_id
_entity_poly.type
_entity_poly.pdbx_seq_one_letter_code
_entity_poly.pdbx_strand_id
1 'polypeptide(L)'
;MDGRDDCSEVNSAHIGVISSEAPGPWPFSDLQYNLPFHMAGSGRGGCTNCEGINPLTASASTGLEFRESKNCIDGCQGGQGTRDPNAEQDPKASSLYASPSTNSSLVSDAILVEKVTSYVEEYMLHYDSSHDFDHVLRVLGLARRIASVLSAPDSPSSSTHYDSLIITLSSLLHDVGDKKYLKPGDNADSMVYELLVSFGASNSLAEKIQTVVSNVSFSAETKSAESREKVQRLIQEIPELGIVQDADRLDAIGGIGIGRTFTYGGAVGKMGQKGRRMQDTIQHFVDKLECLEGLMKTTEGKRLAAERTRRLKIYREWWEEEIQDAQEGLFSSKTPQK
;
A
#
# COMPACT_ATOMS: atom_id res chain seq x y z
N MET A 1 -27.50 11.00 13.67
CA MET A 1 -27.02 10.18 14.79
C MET A 1 -25.59 9.83 14.45
N ASP A 2 -24.69 10.78 14.62
CA ASP A 2 -23.27 10.59 14.33
C ASP A 2 -22.59 10.24 15.65
N GLY A 3 -22.27 8.95 15.83
CA GLY A 3 -21.31 8.51 16.84
C GLY A 3 -19.95 9.02 16.43
N ARG A 4 -19.56 10.19 16.95
CA ARG A 4 -18.18 10.66 16.90
C ARG A 4 -17.50 10.06 18.11
N ASP A 5 -16.81 8.96 17.89
CA ASP A 5 -15.98 8.33 18.91
C ASP A 5 -14.75 9.23 19.12
N ASP A 6 -14.80 10.03 20.20
CA ASP A 6 -13.69 10.82 20.71
C ASP A 6 -12.53 9.88 21.14
N CYS A 7 -11.26 10.31 21.02
CA CYS A 7 -10.09 9.49 21.40
C CYS A 7 -10.15 9.01 22.88
N SER A 8 -11.03 9.61 23.70
CA SER A 8 -11.22 9.29 25.12
C SER A 8 -11.64 7.84 25.39
N GLU A 9 -12.39 7.19 24.50
CA GLU A 9 -12.79 5.78 24.71
C GLU A 9 -11.67 4.77 24.37
N VAL A 10 -10.74 5.12 23.47
CA VAL A 10 -9.67 4.23 23.01
C VAL A 10 -8.49 4.14 24.00
N ASN A 11 -8.28 5.19 24.81
CA ASN A 11 -7.09 5.33 25.68
C ASN A 11 -7.28 4.87 27.14
N SER A 12 -8.37 4.19 27.50
CA SER A 12 -8.66 3.81 28.91
C SER A 12 -7.84 2.63 29.47
N ALA A 13 -6.70 2.26 28.90
CA ALA A 13 -5.82 1.23 29.45
C ALA A 13 -4.35 1.65 29.46
N HIS A 14 -3.80 1.84 30.67
CA HIS A 14 -2.39 2.01 31.03
C HIS A 14 -1.70 3.31 30.57
N ILE A 15 -1.76 4.34 31.44
CA ILE A 15 -0.82 5.47 31.41
C ILE A 15 0.12 5.34 32.63
N GLY A 16 1.34 4.86 32.37
CA GLY A 16 2.49 5.10 33.23
C GLY A 16 3.13 6.43 32.81
N VAL A 17 3.25 7.37 33.74
CA VAL A 17 3.80 8.70 33.51
C VAL A 17 5.29 8.60 33.17
N ILE A 18 5.68 9.02 31.97
CA ILE A 18 7.09 9.24 31.60
C ILE A 18 7.28 10.75 31.39
N SER A 19 8.13 11.34 32.22
CA SER A 19 8.61 12.72 32.11
C SER A 19 9.43 12.90 30.83
N SER A 20 9.11 13.91 30.02
CA SER A 20 9.89 14.28 28.84
C SER A 20 10.46 15.68 28.98
N GLU A 21 11.77 15.79 29.07
CA GLU A 21 12.49 17.05 28.85
C GLU A 21 12.52 17.36 27.34
N ALA A 22 12.34 18.63 26.97
CA ALA A 22 12.32 19.09 25.59
C ALA A 22 13.75 19.15 25.01
N PRO A 23 14.01 18.62 23.80
CA PRO A 23 15.26 18.91 23.10
C PRO A 23 15.20 20.30 22.47
N GLY A 24 16.30 21.05 22.61
CA GLY A 24 16.47 22.40 22.08
C GLY A 24 16.44 22.49 20.54
N PRO A 25 16.42 23.72 19.99
CA PRO A 25 16.23 23.95 18.56
C PRO A 25 17.44 23.47 17.75
N TRP A 26 17.16 22.81 16.63
CA TRP A 26 18.17 22.44 15.63
C TRP A 26 18.63 23.68 14.85
N PRO A 27 19.92 23.81 14.54
CA PRO A 27 20.44 24.95 13.81
C PRO A 27 20.18 24.78 12.31
N PHE A 28 19.36 25.66 11.73
CA PHE A 28 19.38 25.94 10.30
C PHE A 28 20.41 27.05 10.06
N SER A 29 21.52 26.72 9.39
CA SER A 29 22.31 27.75 8.70
C SER A 29 22.86 27.19 7.38
N ASP A 30 22.40 27.84 6.31
CA ASP A 30 23.08 28.09 5.04
C ASP A 30 23.41 26.92 4.10
N LEU A 31 22.43 26.60 3.26
CA LEU A 31 22.68 26.10 1.90
C LEU A 31 21.92 26.98 0.90
N GLN A 32 22.58 28.06 0.45
CA GLN A 32 22.17 28.83 -0.71
C GLN A 32 22.37 27.99 -1.98
N TYR A 33 21.29 27.50 -2.58
CA TYR A 33 21.32 26.98 -3.94
C TYR A 33 21.09 28.14 -4.92
N ASN A 34 22.17 28.61 -5.55
CA ASN A 34 22.12 29.43 -6.76
C ASN A 34 21.74 28.53 -7.95
N LEU A 35 20.54 28.72 -8.49
CA LEU A 35 20.16 28.18 -9.80
C LEU A 35 20.12 29.32 -10.83
N PRO A 36 20.82 29.23 -11.98
CA PRO A 36 20.65 30.18 -13.06
C PRO A 36 19.33 29.94 -13.81
N PHE A 37 18.53 30.99 -13.87
CA PHE A 37 17.38 31.14 -14.74
C PHE A 37 17.83 31.13 -16.21
N HIS A 38 17.31 30.22 -17.03
CA HIS A 38 17.33 30.38 -18.49
C HIS A 38 15.93 30.16 -19.05
N MET A 39 15.32 31.26 -19.50
CA MET A 39 14.16 31.24 -20.38
C MET A 39 14.59 30.93 -21.81
N ALA A 40 13.90 30.01 -22.46
CA ALA A 40 13.72 30.01 -23.91
C ALA A 40 12.37 29.36 -24.25
N GLY A 41 11.51 30.13 -24.91
CA GLY A 41 10.23 29.67 -25.43
C GLY A 41 10.28 29.26 -26.91
N SER A 42 9.11 28.88 -27.42
CA SER A 42 8.76 28.43 -28.78
C SER A 42 9.25 27.01 -29.14
N GLY A 43 8.53 26.17 -29.87
CA GLY A 43 7.25 26.23 -30.57
C GLY A 43 7.14 25.00 -31.48
N ARG A 44 5.94 24.43 -31.59
CA ARG A 44 5.37 23.55 -32.63
C ARG A 44 6.31 22.67 -33.52
N GLY A 45 6.02 21.36 -33.50
CA GLY A 45 5.61 20.62 -34.71
C GLY A 45 6.63 19.70 -35.38
N GLY A 46 6.16 18.50 -35.76
CA GLY A 46 6.60 17.80 -36.98
C GLY A 46 7.36 16.50 -36.81
N CYS A 47 6.67 15.37 -37.02
CA CYS A 47 7.25 14.07 -37.36
C CYS A 47 7.85 14.10 -38.79
N THR A 48 9.01 13.48 -39.01
CA THR A 48 9.35 12.70 -40.22
C THR A 48 10.59 11.82 -40.01
N ASN A 49 10.60 10.70 -40.72
CA ASN A 49 11.49 9.54 -40.68
C ASN A 49 12.88 9.72 -41.34
N CYS A 50 13.82 8.93 -40.81
CA CYS A 50 14.86 8.09 -41.47
C CYS A 50 16.16 8.64 -42.12
N GLU A 51 17.23 7.88 -41.79
CA GLU A 51 18.54 7.66 -42.47
C GLU A 51 19.55 8.83 -42.50
N GLY A 52 20.84 8.70 -42.19
CA GLY A 52 21.74 7.60 -41.82
C GLY A 52 23.18 8.15 -41.78
N ILE A 53 24.14 7.30 -41.37
CA ILE A 53 25.62 7.44 -41.49
C ILE A 53 26.36 8.07 -40.28
N ASN A 54 27.04 7.18 -39.54
CA ASN A 54 28.19 7.40 -38.61
C ASN A 54 29.50 7.45 -39.45
N PRO A 55 30.71 7.87 -38.96
CA PRO A 55 31.27 7.51 -37.63
C PRO A 55 32.20 8.54 -36.95
N LEU A 56 32.50 8.36 -35.65
CA LEU A 56 33.85 8.08 -35.07
C LEU A 56 33.96 8.38 -33.55
N THR A 57 34.29 7.30 -32.82
CA THR A 57 35.23 7.15 -31.68
C THR A 57 35.05 7.90 -30.34
N ALA A 58 34.79 7.12 -29.27
CA ALA A 58 35.63 6.93 -28.06
C ALA A 58 34.80 6.21 -26.96
N SER A 59 34.91 4.88 -26.80
CA SER A 59 35.71 4.17 -25.78
C SER A 59 35.54 4.66 -24.33
N ALA A 60 34.75 3.93 -23.52
CA ALA A 60 35.20 3.35 -22.25
C ALA A 60 34.13 2.37 -21.72
N SER A 61 34.61 1.22 -21.28
CA SER A 61 33.92 -0.02 -20.90
C SER A 61 33.53 -0.08 -19.42
N THR A 62 32.34 -0.60 -19.14
CA THR A 62 31.95 -1.62 -18.11
C THR A 62 30.42 -1.66 -18.13
N GLY A 63 29.67 -2.75 -18.36
CA GLY A 63 29.95 -4.18 -18.22
C GLY A 63 28.94 -4.77 -17.22
N LEU A 64 27.68 -4.94 -17.62
CA LEU A 64 26.68 -5.83 -16.97
C LEU A 64 25.55 -6.09 -17.98
N GLU A 65 25.60 -7.27 -18.58
CA GLU A 65 24.69 -7.75 -19.63
C GLU A 65 23.34 -8.19 -19.03
N PHE A 66 22.25 -7.60 -19.54
CA PHE A 66 20.91 -8.19 -19.50
C PHE A 66 20.67 -8.90 -20.83
N ARG A 67 20.47 -10.21 -20.79
CA ARG A 67 20.25 -11.04 -21.98
C ARG A 67 18.75 -11.14 -22.24
N GLU A 68 18.21 -10.27 -23.09
CA GLU A 68 16.88 -10.43 -23.68
C GLU A 68 16.92 -11.53 -24.76
N SER A 69 16.16 -12.61 -24.56
CA SER A 69 15.85 -13.60 -25.59
C SER A 69 14.64 -13.14 -26.41
N LYS A 70 14.87 -12.58 -27.60
CA LYS A 70 13.81 -12.36 -28.60
C LYS A 70 13.69 -13.61 -29.49
N ASN A 71 12.54 -14.26 -29.34
CA ASN A 71 12.02 -15.26 -30.27
C ASN A 71 11.85 -14.64 -31.65
N CYS A 72 12.46 -15.25 -32.67
CA CYS A 72 12.08 -15.06 -34.07
C CYS A 72 11.16 -16.23 -34.45
N ILE A 73 9.92 -15.93 -34.81
CA ILE A 73 9.02 -16.86 -35.50
C ILE A 73 8.75 -16.26 -36.88
N ASP A 74 9.54 -16.70 -37.85
CA ASP A 74 9.18 -16.78 -39.28
C ASP A 74 9.14 -18.29 -39.58
N GLY A 75 8.27 -18.89 -40.37
CA GLY A 75 7.21 -18.46 -41.26
C GLY A 75 6.76 -19.73 -42.00
N CYS A 76 5.45 -19.93 -42.14
CA CYS A 76 4.86 -21.11 -42.78
C CYS A 76 4.98 -21.04 -44.32
N GLN A 77 5.67 -22.02 -44.95
CA GLN A 77 5.40 -22.56 -46.31
C GLN A 77 5.96 -24.00 -46.28
N GLY A 78 5.22 -25.08 -46.55
CA GLY A 78 4.49 -25.40 -47.78
C GLY A 78 5.27 -26.46 -48.55
N GLY A 79 5.01 -27.76 -48.32
CA GLY A 79 5.68 -28.87 -49.02
C GLY A 79 4.86 -30.17 -48.98
N GLN A 80 4.46 -30.63 -50.16
CA GLN A 80 3.64 -31.82 -50.42
C GLN A 80 4.49 -33.10 -50.59
N GLY A 81 3.84 -34.26 -50.35
CA GLY A 81 4.27 -35.60 -50.80
C GLY A 81 5.07 -36.37 -49.76
N THR A 82 4.84 -37.64 -49.45
CA THR A 82 4.22 -38.75 -50.20
C THR A 82 3.63 -39.78 -49.24
N ARG A 83 2.66 -40.56 -49.72
CA ARG A 83 2.03 -41.69 -49.04
C ARG A 83 3.00 -42.88 -48.95
N ASP A 84 2.92 -43.64 -47.87
CA ASP A 84 3.17 -45.09 -47.87
C ASP A 84 2.07 -45.80 -47.06
N PRO A 85 1.47 -46.89 -47.58
CA PRO A 85 0.41 -47.66 -46.94
C PRO A 85 0.94 -48.93 -46.22
N ASN A 86 0.09 -49.50 -45.35
CA ASN A 86 0.22 -50.78 -44.62
C ASN A 86 0.99 -50.78 -43.29
N ALA A 87 0.24 -50.95 -42.19
CA ALA A 87 0.27 -52.16 -41.33
C ALA A 87 -0.62 -51.88 -40.10
N GLU A 88 -1.87 -52.34 -40.07
CA GLU A 88 -2.32 -53.64 -39.56
C GLU A 88 -2.81 -53.53 -38.09
N GLN A 89 -4.06 -53.95 -37.88
CA GLN A 89 -4.77 -53.95 -36.61
C GLN A 89 -4.36 -55.16 -35.76
N ASP A 90 -4.26 -55.01 -34.44
CA ASP A 90 -4.84 -56.00 -33.53
C ASP A 90 -5.09 -55.44 -32.10
N PRO A 91 -6.14 -55.90 -31.39
CA PRO A 91 -6.60 -55.36 -30.12
C PRO A 91 -6.24 -56.25 -28.91
N LYS A 92 -5.95 -55.65 -27.73
CA LYS A 92 -6.28 -56.12 -26.36
C LYS A 92 -5.41 -55.46 -25.27
N ALA A 93 -6.06 -54.69 -24.39
CA ALA A 93 -5.76 -54.52 -22.95
C ALA A 93 -6.76 -53.45 -22.43
N SER A 94 -7.91 -53.80 -21.87
CA SER A 94 -8.16 -54.18 -20.47
C SER A 94 -7.43 -53.34 -19.42
N SER A 95 -8.24 -52.61 -18.65
CA SER A 95 -8.02 -52.17 -17.26
C SER A 95 -7.02 -51.04 -17.03
N LEU A 96 -7.53 -49.86 -16.67
CA LEU A 96 -7.47 -49.33 -15.30
C LEU A 96 -8.14 -47.95 -15.26
N TYR A 97 -9.01 -47.75 -14.28
CA TYR A 97 -9.55 -46.44 -13.92
C TYR A 97 -8.40 -45.48 -13.59
N ALA A 98 -8.09 -44.56 -14.49
CA ALA A 98 -7.33 -43.37 -14.16
C ALA A 98 -8.32 -42.30 -13.70
N SER A 99 -8.49 -42.19 -12.37
CA SER A 99 -9.05 -40.99 -11.77
C SER A 99 -8.25 -39.78 -12.25
N PRO A 100 -8.88 -38.66 -12.65
CA PRO A 100 -8.14 -37.46 -12.98
C PRO A 100 -7.53 -36.93 -11.69
N SER A 101 -6.24 -37.20 -11.50
CA SER A 101 -5.44 -36.46 -10.54
C SER A 101 -5.35 -35.05 -11.08
N THR A 102 -6.14 -34.15 -10.51
CA THR A 102 -5.99 -32.71 -10.68
C THR A 102 -4.69 -32.31 -10.00
N ASN A 103 -3.57 -32.58 -10.67
CA ASN A 103 -2.27 -32.06 -10.31
C ASN A 103 -2.24 -30.60 -10.80
N SER A 104 -3.03 -29.75 -10.14
CA SER A 104 -2.85 -28.31 -10.22
C SER A 104 -1.53 -28.01 -9.52
N SER A 105 -0.44 -28.04 -10.31
CA SER A 105 0.89 -27.62 -9.89
C SER A 105 0.78 -26.23 -9.26
N LEU A 106 0.89 -26.15 -7.93
CA LEU A 106 0.94 -24.88 -7.21
C LEU A 106 2.05 -24.02 -7.83
N VAL A 107 1.75 -22.75 -8.02
CA VAL A 107 2.69 -21.79 -8.59
C VAL A 107 3.71 -21.40 -7.51
N SER A 108 4.96 -21.09 -7.89
CA SER A 108 5.95 -20.64 -6.91
C SER A 108 5.59 -19.28 -6.31
N ASP A 109 6.00 -19.05 -5.06
CA ASP A 109 5.72 -17.81 -4.32
C ASP A 109 6.13 -16.55 -5.08
N ALA A 110 7.29 -16.59 -5.75
CA ALA A 110 7.78 -15.46 -6.55
C ALA A 110 6.85 -15.12 -7.72
N ILE A 111 6.39 -16.14 -8.46
CA ILE A 111 5.46 -15.94 -9.60
C ILE A 111 4.09 -15.50 -9.09
N LEU A 112 3.64 -16.04 -7.94
CA LEU A 112 2.37 -15.62 -7.33
C LEU A 112 2.42 -14.14 -6.93
N VAL A 113 3.49 -13.70 -6.28
CA VAL A 113 3.70 -12.28 -5.92
C VAL A 113 3.76 -11.39 -7.16
N GLU A 114 4.44 -11.81 -8.23
CA GLU A 114 4.51 -11.06 -9.50
C GLU A 114 3.13 -10.87 -10.14
N LYS A 115 2.34 -11.95 -10.24
CA LYS A 115 0.97 -11.90 -10.78
C LYS A 115 0.08 -10.98 -9.96
N VAL A 116 0.13 -11.09 -8.63
CA VAL A 116 -0.65 -10.25 -7.72
C VAL A 116 -0.22 -8.78 -7.84
N THR A 117 1.09 -8.52 -7.90
CA THR A 117 1.61 -7.15 -8.04
C THR A 117 1.09 -6.50 -9.33
N SER A 118 1.18 -7.22 -10.45
CA SER A 118 0.68 -6.75 -11.75
C SER A 118 -0.82 -6.48 -11.73
N TYR A 119 -1.59 -7.37 -11.12
CA TYR A 119 -3.04 -7.19 -10.95
C TYR A 119 -3.37 -5.95 -10.11
N VAL A 120 -2.68 -5.75 -8.97
CA VAL A 120 -2.94 -4.62 -8.07
C VAL A 120 -2.56 -3.31 -8.72
N GLU A 121 -1.44 -3.26 -9.44
CA GLU A 121 -1.03 -2.06 -10.19
C GLU A 121 -2.11 -1.64 -11.19
N GLU A 122 -2.68 -2.58 -11.95
CA GLU A 122 -3.79 -2.33 -12.87
C GLU A 122 -5.08 -1.93 -12.13
N TYR A 123 -5.43 -2.67 -11.07
CA TYR A 123 -6.65 -2.45 -10.28
C TYR A 123 -6.68 -1.05 -9.65
N MET A 124 -5.54 -0.54 -9.19
CA MET A 124 -5.42 0.75 -8.51
C MET A 124 -5.34 1.95 -9.47
N LEU A 125 -5.26 1.75 -10.81
CA LEU A 125 -5.24 2.86 -11.79
C LEU A 125 -6.48 3.77 -11.70
N HIS A 126 -7.57 3.26 -11.14
CA HIS A 126 -8.84 3.98 -11.00
C HIS A 126 -9.02 4.66 -9.65
N TYR A 127 -8.08 4.48 -8.72
CA TYR A 127 -8.13 5.06 -7.38
C TYR A 127 -7.60 6.51 -7.41
N ASP A 128 -7.98 7.31 -6.42
CA ASP A 128 -7.41 8.64 -6.25
C ASP A 128 -5.99 8.58 -5.67
N SER A 129 -5.23 9.67 -5.81
CA SER A 129 -3.82 9.77 -5.40
C SER A 129 -3.56 9.61 -3.89
N SER A 130 -4.59 9.39 -3.07
CA SER A 130 -4.43 9.04 -1.65
C SER A 130 -4.47 7.52 -1.38
N HIS A 131 -4.92 6.72 -2.35
CA HIS A 131 -5.04 5.26 -2.28
C HIS A 131 -4.50 4.57 -3.55
N ASP A 132 -3.47 5.15 -4.15
CA ASP A 132 -2.82 4.63 -5.35
C ASP A 132 -1.85 3.47 -5.06
N PHE A 133 -1.26 2.92 -6.11
CA PHE A 133 -0.27 1.85 -5.98
C PHE A 133 0.94 2.26 -5.12
N ASP A 134 1.33 3.53 -5.11
CA ASP A 134 2.40 4.04 -4.25
C ASP A 134 2.06 3.89 -2.76
N HIS A 135 0.78 4.07 -2.37
CA HIS A 135 0.33 3.75 -1.02
C HIS A 135 0.55 2.26 -0.68
N VAL A 136 0.13 1.37 -1.56
CA VAL A 136 0.31 -0.08 -1.38
C VAL A 136 1.80 -0.44 -1.21
N LEU A 137 2.68 0.14 -2.02
CA LEU A 137 4.12 -0.08 -1.91
C LEU A 137 4.71 0.40 -0.59
N ARG A 138 4.27 1.56 -0.08
CA ARG A 138 4.72 2.07 1.23
C ARG A 138 4.23 1.18 2.37
N VAL A 139 2.98 0.70 2.31
CA VAL A 139 2.45 -0.28 3.28
C VAL A 139 3.25 -1.57 3.26
N LEU A 140 3.53 -2.12 2.08
CA LEU A 140 4.39 -3.31 1.94
C LEU A 140 5.79 -3.10 2.54
N GLY A 141 6.42 -1.95 2.23
CA GLY A 141 7.73 -1.60 2.78
C GLY A 141 7.72 -1.48 4.32
N LEU A 142 6.68 -0.88 4.88
CA LEU A 142 6.48 -0.77 6.33
C LEU A 142 6.24 -2.14 6.99
N ALA A 143 5.39 -2.97 6.39
CA ALA A 143 5.09 -4.30 6.91
C ALA A 143 6.36 -5.18 6.95
N ARG A 144 7.16 -5.15 5.88
CA ARG A 144 8.46 -5.85 5.83
C ARG A 144 9.44 -5.34 6.88
N ARG A 145 9.51 -4.02 7.09
CA ARG A 145 10.35 -3.43 8.13
C ARG A 145 9.94 -3.90 9.53
N ILE A 146 8.64 -3.84 9.84
CA ILE A 146 8.11 -4.29 11.12
C ILE A 146 8.44 -5.76 11.34
N ALA A 147 8.14 -6.62 10.36
CA ALA A 147 8.45 -8.05 10.43
C ALA A 147 9.94 -8.31 10.66
N SER A 148 10.82 -7.61 9.93
CA SER A 148 12.27 -7.75 10.08
C SER A 148 12.77 -7.39 11.49
N VAL A 149 12.19 -6.35 12.12
CA VAL A 149 12.57 -5.96 13.49
C VAL A 149 12.04 -6.98 14.50
N LEU A 150 10.81 -7.47 14.32
CA LEU A 150 10.21 -8.44 15.23
C LEU A 150 10.91 -9.81 15.19
N SER A 151 11.43 -10.21 14.03
CA SER A 151 12.20 -11.46 13.83
C SER A 151 13.68 -11.35 14.19
N ALA A 152 14.17 -10.18 14.64
CA ALA A 152 15.56 -10.05 15.06
C ALA A 152 15.87 -10.91 16.31
N PRO A 153 17.09 -11.47 16.46
CA PRO A 153 17.42 -12.38 17.56
C PRO A 153 17.21 -11.78 18.96
N ASP A 154 17.44 -10.48 19.09
CA ASP A 154 17.31 -9.74 20.35
C ASP A 154 15.88 -9.23 20.60
N SER A 155 14.94 -9.52 19.70
CA SER A 155 13.54 -9.11 19.82
C SER A 155 12.83 -9.92 20.90
N PRO A 156 12.01 -9.29 21.76
CA PRO A 156 11.13 -10.01 22.70
C PRO A 156 10.19 -11.01 22.01
N SER A 157 9.94 -10.82 20.70
CA SER A 157 9.10 -11.67 19.86
C SER A 157 9.91 -12.65 18.99
N SER A 158 11.20 -12.86 19.27
CA SER A 158 12.08 -13.73 18.44
C SER A 158 11.59 -15.18 18.32
N SER A 159 10.70 -15.65 19.20
CA SER A 159 10.09 -16.99 19.13
C SER A 159 8.89 -17.08 18.18
N THR A 160 8.31 -15.96 17.76
CA THR A 160 7.20 -15.92 16.80
C THR A 160 7.77 -15.87 15.38
N HIS A 161 7.42 -16.88 14.58
CA HIS A 161 7.73 -16.89 13.15
C HIS A 161 6.65 -16.14 12.38
N TYR A 162 7.05 -15.20 11.53
CA TYR A 162 6.14 -14.46 10.65
C TYR A 162 6.33 -14.91 9.20
N ASP A 163 5.24 -15.28 8.54
CA ASP A 163 5.23 -15.71 7.15
C ASP A 163 5.34 -14.51 6.20
N SER A 164 6.50 -14.40 5.55
CA SER A 164 6.81 -13.30 4.63
C SER A 164 5.89 -13.25 3.39
N LEU A 165 5.34 -14.39 2.97
CA LEU A 165 4.43 -14.47 1.83
C LEU A 165 3.05 -13.93 2.22
N ILE A 166 2.54 -14.31 3.39
CA ILE A 166 1.28 -13.77 3.93
C ILE A 166 1.39 -12.26 4.11
N ILE A 167 2.49 -11.76 4.69
CA ILE A 167 2.73 -10.31 4.83
C ILE A 167 2.72 -9.64 3.46
N THR A 168 3.48 -10.18 2.50
CA THR A 168 3.62 -9.56 1.18
C THR A 168 2.30 -9.50 0.43
N LEU A 169 1.60 -10.63 0.31
CA LEU A 169 0.35 -10.72 -0.44
C LEU A 169 -0.77 -9.95 0.25
N SER A 170 -0.86 -10.01 1.58
CA SER A 170 -1.88 -9.25 2.32
C SER A 170 -1.65 -7.74 2.21
N SER A 171 -0.39 -7.26 2.29
CA SER A 171 -0.09 -5.84 2.06
C SER A 171 -0.41 -5.40 0.63
N LEU A 172 -0.14 -6.24 -0.39
CA LEU A 172 -0.51 -5.91 -1.77
C LEU A 172 -2.03 -5.82 -1.97
N LEU A 173 -2.79 -6.69 -1.30
CA LEU A 173 -4.23 -6.87 -1.54
C LEU A 173 -5.14 -6.14 -0.53
N HIS A 174 -4.60 -5.46 0.49
CA HIS A 174 -5.42 -4.94 1.60
C HIS A 174 -6.52 -3.94 1.20
N ASP A 175 -6.31 -3.18 0.13
CA ASP A 175 -7.28 -2.21 -0.41
C ASP A 175 -8.10 -2.78 -1.59
N VAL A 176 -7.83 -4.02 -2.03
CA VAL A 176 -8.63 -4.72 -3.03
C VAL A 176 -9.94 -5.15 -2.41
N GLY A 177 -11.06 -4.75 -3.02
CA GLY A 177 -12.38 -5.02 -2.50
C GLY A 177 -12.84 -4.07 -1.38
N ASP A 178 -12.17 -2.92 -1.17
CA ASP A 178 -12.74 -1.85 -0.33
C ASP A 178 -14.11 -1.45 -0.91
N LYS A 179 -15.12 -1.45 -0.02
CA LYS A 179 -16.52 -1.14 -0.34
C LYS A 179 -16.70 0.18 -1.08
N LYS A 180 -15.77 1.12 -0.95
CA LYS A 180 -15.78 2.40 -1.68
C LYS A 180 -15.62 2.24 -3.19
N TYR A 181 -15.01 1.13 -3.65
CA TYR A 181 -14.60 0.92 -5.04
C TYR A 181 -15.16 -0.37 -5.67
N LEU A 182 -15.97 -1.14 -4.92
CA LEU A 182 -16.64 -2.33 -5.44
C LEU A 182 -17.59 -1.99 -6.58
N LYS A 183 -17.56 -2.81 -7.64
CA LYS A 183 -18.54 -2.74 -8.72
C LYS A 183 -19.79 -3.55 -8.36
N PRO A 184 -20.96 -3.26 -8.96
CA PRO A 184 -22.16 -4.06 -8.75
C PRO A 184 -21.92 -5.54 -9.09
N GLY A 185 -22.11 -6.42 -8.11
CA GLY A 185 -21.90 -7.87 -8.25
C GLY A 185 -20.62 -8.39 -7.60
N ASP A 186 -19.71 -7.52 -7.21
CA ASP A 186 -18.49 -7.91 -6.50
C ASP A 186 -18.80 -8.33 -5.06
N ASN A 187 -18.15 -9.41 -4.60
CA ASN A 187 -18.20 -9.84 -3.21
C ASN A 187 -16.85 -9.65 -2.52
N ALA A 188 -16.74 -8.60 -1.69
CA ALA A 188 -15.52 -8.32 -0.93
C ALA A 188 -15.07 -9.47 -0.01
N ASP A 189 -15.99 -10.33 0.41
CA ASP A 189 -15.69 -11.43 1.33
C ASP A 189 -15.05 -12.65 0.62
N SER A 190 -15.10 -12.72 -0.71
CA SER A 190 -14.51 -13.84 -1.49
C SER A 190 -13.56 -13.42 -2.62
N MET A 191 -13.56 -12.15 -3.04
CA MET A 191 -12.78 -11.67 -4.19
C MET A 191 -11.28 -11.97 -4.08
N VAL A 192 -10.67 -11.75 -2.91
CA VAL A 192 -9.23 -11.97 -2.71
C VAL A 192 -8.91 -13.47 -2.73
N TYR A 193 -9.78 -14.28 -2.11
CA TYR A 193 -9.66 -15.73 -2.15
C TYR A 193 -9.72 -16.26 -3.59
N GLU A 194 -10.75 -15.88 -4.35
CA GLU A 194 -10.96 -16.32 -5.74
C GLU A 194 -9.81 -15.90 -6.65
N LEU A 195 -9.32 -14.66 -6.50
CA LEU A 195 -8.17 -14.15 -7.22
C LEU A 195 -6.92 -14.99 -6.98
N LEU A 196 -6.57 -15.25 -5.72
CA LEU A 196 -5.38 -16.02 -5.36
C LEU A 196 -5.45 -17.46 -5.86
N VAL A 197 -6.62 -18.11 -5.73
CA VAL A 197 -6.84 -19.45 -6.28
C VAL A 197 -6.68 -19.44 -7.80
N SER A 198 -7.22 -18.43 -8.50
CA SER A 198 -7.06 -18.30 -9.96
C SER A 198 -5.61 -18.12 -10.40
N PHE A 199 -4.76 -17.55 -9.54
CA PHE A 199 -3.32 -17.41 -9.78
C PHE A 199 -2.50 -18.64 -9.38
N GLY A 200 -3.14 -19.67 -8.82
CA GLY A 200 -2.53 -20.95 -8.47
C GLY A 200 -2.06 -21.05 -7.01
N ALA A 201 -2.55 -20.19 -6.12
CA ALA A 201 -2.34 -20.33 -4.68
C ALA A 201 -3.11 -21.55 -4.12
N SER A 202 -2.62 -22.10 -3.00
CA SER A 202 -3.38 -23.12 -2.27
C SER A 202 -4.61 -22.50 -1.60
N ASN A 203 -5.69 -23.28 -1.45
CA ASN A 203 -6.89 -22.83 -0.75
C ASN A 203 -6.59 -22.30 0.66
N SER A 204 -5.73 -23.00 1.42
CA SER A 204 -5.36 -22.59 2.77
C SER A 204 -4.64 -21.25 2.81
N LEU A 205 -3.74 -20.98 1.85
CA LEU A 205 -3.06 -19.68 1.76
C LEU A 205 -4.05 -18.57 1.39
N ALA A 206 -4.93 -18.83 0.41
CA ALA A 206 -5.94 -17.88 -0.04
C ALA A 206 -6.94 -17.52 1.08
N GLU A 207 -7.39 -18.50 1.86
CA GLU A 207 -8.29 -18.29 3.01
C GLU A 207 -7.63 -17.44 4.10
N LYS A 208 -6.35 -17.70 4.41
CA LYS A 208 -5.60 -16.89 5.38
C LYS A 208 -5.48 -15.44 4.92
N ILE A 209 -5.09 -15.20 3.66
CA ILE A 209 -4.92 -13.85 3.13
C ILE A 209 -6.26 -13.11 3.05
N GLN A 210 -7.33 -13.77 2.59
CA GLN A 210 -8.68 -13.19 2.62
C GLN A 210 -9.08 -12.79 4.05
N THR A 211 -8.79 -13.65 5.04
CA THR A 211 -9.05 -13.35 6.45
C THR A 211 -8.26 -12.13 6.92
N VAL A 212 -6.98 -12.02 6.54
CA VAL A 212 -6.17 -10.83 6.88
C VAL A 212 -6.80 -9.59 6.25
N VAL A 213 -6.98 -9.56 4.92
CA VAL A 213 -7.47 -8.40 4.16
C VAL A 213 -8.82 -7.92 4.69
N SER A 214 -9.78 -8.82 4.93
CA SER A 214 -11.11 -8.47 5.46
C SER A 214 -11.07 -7.79 6.84
N ASN A 215 -9.97 -7.87 7.57
CA ASN A 215 -9.83 -7.35 8.93
C ASN A 215 -8.70 -6.29 9.08
N VAL A 216 -8.04 -5.84 7.99
CA VAL A 216 -7.00 -4.79 8.08
C VAL A 216 -7.58 -3.42 8.43
N SER A 217 -8.68 -3.02 7.78
CA SER A 217 -9.18 -1.64 7.86
C SER A 217 -9.53 -1.18 9.28
N PHE A 218 -9.30 0.11 9.57
CA PHE A 218 -9.68 0.75 10.84
C PHE A 218 -11.15 0.48 11.19
N SER A 219 -12.06 0.68 10.22
CA SER A 219 -13.49 0.48 10.41
C SER A 219 -13.87 -0.99 10.64
N ALA A 220 -13.08 -1.97 10.20
CA ALA A 220 -13.34 -3.37 10.54
C ALA A 220 -13.08 -3.63 12.03
N GLU A 221 -12.06 -2.99 12.62
CA GLU A 221 -11.72 -3.17 14.03
C GLU A 221 -12.61 -2.35 14.97
N THR A 222 -12.89 -1.09 14.64
CA THR A 222 -13.49 -0.13 15.60
C THR A 222 -15.02 -0.12 15.63
N LYS A 223 -15.69 -0.95 14.82
CA LYS A 223 -17.17 -1.03 14.76
C LYS A 223 -17.84 -1.33 16.09
N SER A 224 -17.25 -2.21 16.89
CA SER A 224 -17.82 -2.67 18.15
C SER A 224 -16.75 -3.31 19.03
N ALA A 225 -17.07 -3.52 20.32
CA ALA A 225 -16.18 -4.24 21.23
C ALA A 225 -15.92 -5.68 20.73
N GLU A 226 -16.94 -6.36 20.22
CA GLU A 226 -16.83 -7.71 19.67
C GLU A 226 -15.94 -7.76 18.42
N SER A 227 -15.98 -6.71 17.60
CA SER A 227 -15.11 -6.58 16.42
C SER A 227 -13.64 -6.46 16.82
N ARG A 228 -13.35 -5.68 17.86
CA ARG A 228 -12.01 -5.53 18.43
C ARG A 228 -11.50 -6.83 19.03
N GLU A 229 -12.33 -7.54 19.81
CA GLU A 229 -11.98 -8.84 20.36
C GLU A 229 -11.75 -9.90 19.28
N LYS A 230 -12.56 -9.89 18.21
CA LYS A 230 -12.36 -10.76 17.04
C LYS A 230 -11.00 -10.53 16.41
N VAL A 231 -10.63 -9.26 16.14
CA VAL A 231 -9.31 -8.93 15.59
C VAL A 231 -8.18 -9.40 16.53
N GLN A 232 -8.32 -9.20 17.84
CA GLN A 232 -7.33 -9.67 18.80
C GLN A 232 -7.13 -11.18 18.76
N ARG A 233 -8.22 -11.97 18.65
CA ARG A 233 -8.14 -13.42 18.48
C ARG A 233 -7.48 -13.81 17.16
N LEU A 234 -7.88 -13.18 16.06
CA LEU A 234 -7.28 -13.41 14.75
C LEU A 234 -5.78 -13.12 14.73
N ILE A 235 -5.30 -12.09 15.43
CA ILE A 235 -3.87 -11.81 15.54
C ILE A 235 -3.12 -12.93 16.30
N GLN A 236 -3.76 -13.64 17.23
CA GLN A 236 -3.14 -14.80 17.87
C GLN A 236 -3.01 -15.99 16.90
N GLU A 237 -3.97 -16.14 15.97
CA GLU A 237 -3.99 -17.22 14.99
C GLU A 237 -3.13 -16.91 13.74
N ILE A 238 -3.11 -15.64 13.33
CA ILE A 238 -2.42 -15.10 12.15
C ILE A 238 -1.72 -13.78 12.55
N PRO A 239 -0.52 -13.84 13.16
CA PRO A 239 0.19 -12.67 13.67
C PRO A 239 0.50 -11.60 12.61
N GLU A 240 0.58 -11.99 11.34
CA GLU A 240 0.80 -11.11 10.19
C GLU A 240 -0.31 -10.06 10.05
N LEU A 241 -1.54 -10.34 10.51
CA LEU A 241 -2.63 -9.37 10.53
C LEU A 241 -2.23 -8.12 11.32
N GLY A 242 -1.58 -8.29 12.48
CA GLY A 242 -1.14 -7.16 13.30
C GLY A 242 -0.05 -6.32 12.61
N ILE A 243 0.84 -6.97 11.87
CA ILE A 243 1.90 -6.30 11.09
C ILE A 243 1.30 -5.47 9.96
N VAL A 244 0.37 -6.05 9.19
CA VAL A 244 -0.25 -5.36 8.05
C VAL A 244 -1.16 -4.23 8.52
N GLN A 245 -1.90 -4.41 9.61
CA GLN A 245 -2.69 -3.34 10.25
C GLN A 245 -1.82 -2.16 10.68
N ASP A 246 -0.70 -2.43 11.36
CA ASP A 246 0.21 -1.37 11.79
C ASP A 246 0.82 -0.64 10.59
N ALA A 247 1.23 -1.38 9.55
CA ALA A 247 1.82 -0.81 8.35
C ALA A 247 0.86 0.14 7.62
N ASP A 248 -0.41 -0.27 7.43
CA ASP A 248 -1.45 0.57 6.83
C ASP A 248 -1.69 1.85 7.64
N ARG A 249 -1.89 1.71 8.96
CA ARG A 249 -2.13 2.85 9.86
C ARG A 249 -0.96 3.80 9.93
N LEU A 250 0.27 3.27 9.90
CA LEU A 250 1.47 4.09 9.88
C LEU A 250 1.51 4.99 8.64
N ASP A 251 1.09 4.51 7.47
CA ASP A 251 1.04 5.32 6.24
C ASP A 251 -0.06 6.40 6.28
N ALA A 252 -1.00 6.32 7.20
CA ALA A 252 -2.01 7.36 7.45
C ALA A 252 -1.51 8.48 8.39
N ILE A 253 -0.35 8.33 9.02
CA ILE A 253 0.21 9.31 9.98
C ILE A 253 1.62 9.78 9.60
N GLY A 254 2.11 10.84 10.24
CA GLY A 254 3.38 11.48 9.91
C GLY A 254 3.31 12.33 8.63
N GLY A 255 4.46 12.63 8.03
CA GLY A 255 4.53 13.55 6.88
C GLY A 255 3.71 13.10 5.66
N ILE A 256 3.77 11.82 5.31
CA ILE A 256 2.94 11.24 4.24
C ILE A 256 1.45 11.30 4.64
N GLY A 257 1.13 10.95 5.89
CA GLY A 257 -0.24 11.02 6.40
C GLY A 257 -0.86 12.41 6.29
N ILE A 258 -0.10 13.48 6.59
CA ILE A 258 -0.52 14.87 6.39
C ILE A 258 -0.89 15.10 4.93
N GLY A 259 0.04 14.79 4.01
CA GLY A 259 -0.18 14.96 2.57
C GLY A 259 -1.41 14.21 2.06
N ARG A 260 -1.54 12.92 2.41
CA ARG A 260 -2.68 12.08 2.01
C ARG A 260 -4.01 12.64 2.53
N THR A 261 -4.03 13.11 3.78
CA THR A 261 -5.27 13.58 4.43
C THR A 261 -5.80 14.85 3.76
N PHE A 262 -4.93 15.79 3.39
CA PHE A 262 -5.32 16.97 2.60
C PHE A 262 -5.71 16.63 1.16
N THR A 263 -4.97 15.74 0.50
CA THR A 263 -5.27 15.27 -0.86
C THR A 263 -6.66 14.62 -0.92
N TYR A 264 -6.96 13.71 0.01
CA TYR A 264 -8.27 13.08 0.11
C TYR A 264 -9.37 14.11 0.44
N GLY A 265 -9.14 14.99 1.42
CA GLY A 265 -10.09 16.05 1.78
C GLY A 265 -10.49 16.93 0.59
N GLY A 266 -9.53 17.26 -0.28
CA GLY A 266 -9.76 18.00 -1.52
C GLY A 266 -10.45 17.16 -2.62
N ALA A 267 -10.15 15.87 -2.73
CA ALA A 267 -10.73 14.97 -3.72
C ALA A 267 -12.21 14.64 -3.44
N VAL A 268 -12.61 14.46 -2.17
CA VAL A 268 -13.99 14.16 -1.76
C VAL A 268 -15.00 15.19 -2.28
N GLY A 269 -14.60 16.46 -2.37
CA GLY A 269 -15.44 17.52 -2.95
C GLY A 269 -15.77 17.33 -4.44
N LYS A 270 -14.95 16.58 -5.17
CA LYS A 270 -15.17 16.24 -6.59
C LYS A 270 -16.07 15.01 -6.78
N MET A 271 -16.26 14.20 -5.73
CA MET A 271 -17.07 12.97 -5.77
C MET A 271 -18.56 13.20 -5.42
N GLY A 272 -19.04 14.45 -5.49
CA GLY A 272 -20.43 14.79 -5.18
C GLY A 272 -20.76 14.86 -3.69
N GLN A 273 -19.78 14.64 -2.81
CA GLN A 273 -19.90 14.92 -1.38
C GLN A 273 -19.48 16.35 -1.08
N LYS A 274 -19.93 16.92 0.04
CA LYS A 274 -19.47 18.23 0.49
C LYS A 274 -17.98 18.12 0.78
N GLY A 275 -17.14 18.75 -0.05
CA GLY A 275 -15.69 18.72 0.11
C GLY A 275 -15.29 19.11 1.52
N ARG A 276 -14.29 18.42 2.07
CA ARG A 276 -13.81 18.70 3.42
C ARG A 276 -13.03 20.01 3.38
N ARG A 277 -13.40 21.00 4.20
CA ARG A 277 -12.62 22.23 4.29
C ARG A 277 -11.26 21.89 4.91
N MET A 278 -10.25 22.73 4.69
CA MET A 278 -8.93 22.50 5.30
C MET A 278 -9.02 22.44 6.83
N GLN A 279 -9.87 23.28 7.45
CA GLN A 279 -10.11 23.22 8.90
C GLN A 279 -10.74 21.90 9.35
N ASP A 280 -11.71 21.38 8.60
CA ASP A 280 -12.33 20.08 8.89
C ASP A 280 -11.31 18.92 8.70
N THR A 281 -10.30 19.13 7.86
CA THR A 281 -9.18 18.19 7.63
C THR A 281 -8.23 18.17 8.81
N ILE A 282 -7.94 19.31 9.42
CA ILE A 282 -7.18 19.37 10.68
C ILE A 282 -7.98 18.76 11.83
N GLN A 283 -9.29 18.98 11.91
CA GLN A 283 -10.11 18.32 12.93
C GLN A 283 -10.03 16.78 12.82
N HIS A 284 -9.92 16.25 11.61
CA HIS A 284 -9.71 14.81 11.39
C HIS A 284 -8.41 14.27 12.00
N PHE A 285 -7.40 15.11 12.22
CA PHE A 285 -6.17 14.69 12.91
C PHE A 285 -6.52 14.28 14.33
N VAL A 286 -7.25 15.13 15.05
CA VAL A 286 -7.66 14.90 16.44
C VAL A 286 -8.67 13.77 16.52
N ASP A 287 -9.70 13.78 15.66
CA ASP A 287 -10.80 12.81 15.73
C ASP A 287 -10.35 11.38 15.40
N LYS A 288 -9.25 11.21 14.65
CA LYS A 288 -8.85 9.88 14.17
C LYS A 288 -7.35 9.65 14.15
N LEU A 289 -6.59 10.47 13.43
CA LEU A 289 -5.20 10.15 13.08
C LEU A 289 -4.30 10.06 14.33
N GLU A 290 -4.49 10.97 15.29
CA GLU A 290 -3.77 10.95 16.56
C GLU A 290 -4.13 9.73 17.42
N CYS A 291 -5.36 9.21 17.34
CA CYS A 291 -5.73 7.99 18.08
C CYS A 291 -5.12 6.70 17.49
N LEU A 292 -4.58 6.72 16.26
CA LEU A 292 -4.02 5.52 15.60
C LEU A 292 -2.81 4.95 16.35
N GLU A 293 -2.04 5.79 17.06
CA GLU A 293 -0.92 5.35 17.89
C GLU A 293 -1.34 4.31 18.94
N GLY A 294 -2.46 4.57 19.64
CA GLY A 294 -2.98 3.69 20.69
C GLY A 294 -3.52 2.35 20.15
N LEU A 295 -3.74 2.25 18.84
CA LEU A 295 -4.31 1.08 18.18
C LEU A 295 -3.27 0.16 17.55
N MET A 296 -1.98 0.53 17.60
CA MET A 296 -0.88 -0.28 17.06
C MET A 296 -0.74 -1.61 17.82
N LYS A 297 -0.50 -2.69 17.09
CA LYS A 297 -0.46 -4.08 17.59
C LYS A 297 0.94 -4.48 18.02
N THR A 298 1.93 -4.11 17.22
CA THR A 298 3.33 -4.53 17.37
C THR A 298 4.15 -3.51 18.14
N THR A 299 5.24 -3.97 18.75
CA THR A 299 6.17 -3.09 19.47
C THR A 299 6.84 -2.08 18.54
N GLU A 300 7.28 -2.52 17.36
CA GLU A 300 7.87 -1.63 16.35
C GLU A 300 6.82 -0.69 15.74
N GLY A 301 5.59 -1.16 15.51
CA GLY A 301 4.48 -0.32 15.07
C GLY A 301 4.20 0.82 16.03
N LYS A 302 4.10 0.53 17.34
CA LYS A 302 3.97 1.54 18.41
C LYS A 302 5.13 2.55 18.40
N ARG A 303 6.37 2.06 18.31
CA ARG A 303 7.57 2.90 18.29
C ARG A 303 7.57 3.87 17.10
N LEU A 304 7.23 3.39 15.91
CA LEU A 304 7.13 4.22 14.71
C LEU A 304 5.94 5.18 14.77
N ALA A 305 4.82 4.75 15.35
CA ALA A 305 3.62 5.56 15.46
C ALA A 305 3.81 6.76 16.39
N ALA A 306 4.47 6.58 17.54
CA ALA A 306 4.76 7.68 18.47
C ALA A 306 5.47 8.86 17.79
N GLU A 307 6.50 8.57 17.00
CA GLU A 307 7.23 9.60 16.24
C GLU A 307 6.37 10.21 15.12
N ARG A 308 5.56 9.41 14.43
CA ARG A 308 4.69 9.93 13.36
C ARG A 308 3.52 10.76 13.89
N THR A 309 2.95 10.40 15.03
CA THR A 309 1.93 11.17 15.74
C THR A 309 2.50 12.48 16.28
N ARG A 310 3.74 12.47 16.80
CA ARG A 310 4.43 13.71 17.20
C ARG A 310 4.47 14.72 16.05
N ARG A 311 4.77 14.27 14.82
CA ARG A 311 4.78 15.14 13.63
C ARG A 311 3.41 15.73 13.31
N LEU A 312 2.32 14.97 13.53
CA LEU A 312 0.96 15.48 13.35
C LEU A 312 0.65 16.61 14.33
N LYS A 313 1.04 16.43 15.60
CA LYS A 313 0.85 17.43 16.66
C LYS A 313 1.61 18.71 16.37
N ILE A 314 2.89 18.60 16.00
CA ILE A 314 3.72 19.76 15.60
C ILE A 314 3.10 20.49 14.41
N TYR A 315 2.67 19.76 13.38
CA TYR A 315 2.02 20.38 12.22
C TYR A 315 0.73 21.12 12.60
N ARG A 316 -0.06 20.56 13.53
CA ARG A 316 -1.28 21.19 14.04
C ARG A 316 -0.97 22.44 14.85
N GLU A 317 0.10 22.45 15.64
CA GLU A 317 0.58 23.66 16.34
C GLU A 317 0.91 24.78 15.34
N TRP A 318 1.66 24.49 14.27
CA TRP A 318 1.91 25.46 13.19
C TRP A 318 0.62 25.95 12.53
N TRP A 319 -0.32 25.05 12.27
CA TRP A 319 -1.62 25.41 11.70
C TRP A 319 -2.42 26.36 12.61
N GLU A 320 -2.45 26.08 13.92
CA GLU A 320 -3.16 26.89 14.91
C GLU A 320 -2.54 28.30 15.02
N GLU A 321 -1.21 28.40 15.03
CA GLU A 321 -0.45 29.66 15.00
C GLU A 321 -0.80 30.50 13.76
N GLU A 322 -0.70 29.92 12.56
CA GLU A 322 -0.97 30.64 11.30
C GLU A 322 -2.44 31.09 11.16
N ILE A 323 -3.39 30.30 11.69
CA ILE A 323 -4.80 30.68 11.72
C ILE A 323 -5.05 31.84 12.72
N GLN A 324 -4.32 31.88 13.83
CA GLN A 324 -4.43 32.97 14.80
C GLN A 324 -3.96 34.31 14.17
N ASP A 325 -2.83 34.31 13.46
CA ASP A 325 -2.34 35.50 12.74
C ASP A 325 -3.40 36.08 11.79
N ALA A 326 -4.10 35.20 11.06
CA ALA A 326 -5.17 35.60 10.16
C ALA A 326 -6.36 36.25 10.89
N GLN A 327 -6.68 35.79 12.11
CA GLN A 327 -7.73 36.37 12.95
C GLN A 327 -7.30 37.72 13.51
N GLU A 328 -6.06 37.85 14.01
CA GLU A 328 -5.52 39.08 14.55
C GLU A 328 -5.45 40.20 13.49
N GLY A 329 -5.16 39.86 12.24
CA GLY A 329 -5.23 40.79 11.10
C GLY A 329 -6.62 41.40 10.89
N LEU A 330 -7.70 40.67 11.20
CA LEU A 330 -9.07 41.17 11.09
C LEU A 330 -9.39 42.19 12.22
N PHE A 331 -8.94 41.92 13.44
CA PHE A 331 -9.26 42.75 14.62
C PHE A 331 -8.35 43.96 14.81
N SER A 332 -7.13 43.93 14.28
CA SER A 332 -6.17 45.05 14.35
C SER A 332 -6.60 46.28 13.54
N SER A 333 -7.63 46.16 12.68
CA SER A 333 -8.22 47.27 11.93
C SER A 333 -9.27 48.08 12.71
N LYS A 334 -9.63 47.67 13.94
CA LYS A 334 -10.71 48.29 14.74
C LYS A 334 -10.23 49.24 15.84
N THR A 335 -8.98 49.71 15.83
CA THR A 335 -8.56 50.80 16.73
C THR A 335 -9.17 52.11 16.21
N PRO A 336 -10.12 52.75 16.91
CA PRO A 336 -10.52 54.10 16.54
C PRO A 336 -9.33 54.99 16.84
N GLN A 337 -8.82 55.70 15.84
CA GLN A 337 -7.99 56.87 16.11
C GLN A 337 -8.85 57.88 16.88
N LYS A 338 -8.63 57.99 18.18
CA LYS A 338 -8.99 59.14 19.01
C LYS A 338 -7.96 59.33 20.10
#